data_AF-A0A1Q4D3S5-F1
#
_entry.id   AF-A0A1Q4D3S5-F1
#
_cell.length_a   1.000
_cell.length_b   1.000
_cell.length_c   1.000
_cell.angle_alpha   90.00
_cell.angle_beta   90.00
_cell.angle_gamma   90.00
#
_symmetry.space_group_name_H-M   'P 1'
#
loop_
_entity.id
_entity.type
_entity.pdbx_description
1 polymer ?
#
loop_
_entity_poly.entity_id
_entity_poly.type
_entity_poly.pdbx_seq_one_letter_code
_entity_poly.pdbx_strand_id
1 'polypeptide(L)'
;MTADESPRRKVMSSPYLHRLQRRHFLLFDVLPIVGTVAAFGFLAVHPFGVTELVLLVAMWLLTGLGVTVGYHRLFTHRTFKAGPAVTTALAILGSMAGQGGVVSWVALHRRHHECSDREGDPHSPNLDGDGFVGRIRGLAHSHFLWMRRHDYPNIVHYAPDLLRNRAVVRVARRYDTWVVVGLLVPAVIGGLVSLSWTGAVSGLLWGGLVRMFVLEHIVWAINSFLHMFGTRPYESRENSRNGGVFALISLGESWHNNHHAFPDSPSFGLDWYRLDPGFWLIRGLAACGLAWDLKVPTPERIAARRRTPAPV
;
A
#
# COMPACT_ATOMS: atom_id res chain seq x y z
N MET A 1 -28.04 33.30 8.86
CA MET A 1 -27.45 32.15 8.12
C MET A 1 -27.10 31.08 9.14
N THR A 2 -28.03 30.19 9.45
CA THR A 2 -27.75 28.98 10.23
C THR A 2 -26.82 28.11 9.39
N ALA A 3 -25.62 27.84 9.89
CA ALA A 3 -24.76 26.84 9.29
C ALA A 3 -25.55 25.53 9.27
N ASP A 4 -25.68 24.92 8.10
CA ASP A 4 -26.24 23.58 7.97
C ASP A 4 -25.38 22.63 8.82
N GLU A 5 -25.89 22.25 9.99
CA GLU A 5 -25.27 21.30 10.93
C GLU A 5 -25.40 19.85 10.44
N SER A 6 -25.58 19.63 9.13
CA SER A 6 -25.48 18.29 8.57
C SER A 6 -24.06 17.75 8.84
N PRO A 7 -23.90 16.61 9.53
CA PRO A 7 -22.58 16.06 9.81
C PRO A 7 -21.85 15.84 8.49
N ARG A 8 -20.62 16.38 8.38
CA ARG A 8 -19.80 16.22 7.16
C ARG A 8 -19.80 14.76 6.76
N ARG A 9 -20.40 14.44 5.61
CA ARG A 9 -20.49 13.06 5.12
C ARG A 9 -19.09 12.45 5.03
N LYS A 10 -18.84 11.39 5.80
CA LYS A 10 -17.57 10.66 5.80
C LYS A 10 -17.36 9.87 4.51
N VAL A 11 -18.44 9.50 3.84
CA VAL A 11 -18.42 8.81 2.55
C VAL A 11 -19.18 9.58 1.48
N MET A 12 -18.83 9.30 0.23
CA MET A 12 -19.52 9.78 -0.95
C MET A 12 -19.90 8.58 -1.81
N SER A 13 -21.12 8.59 -2.31
CA SER A 13 -21.61 7.59 -3.25
C SER A 13 -22.26 8.30 -4.42
N SER A 14 -21.80 7.99 -5.63
CA SER A 14 -22.42 8.47 -6.86
C SER A 14 -22.14 7.50 -8.02
N PRO A 15 -23.02 7.45 -9.03
CA PRO A 15 -22.79 6.64 -10.22
C PRO A 15 -21.47 6.98 -10.94
N TYR A 16 -21.05 8.26 -10.89
CA TYR A 16 -19.78 8.72 -11.46
C TYR A 16 -18.57 8.11 -10.73
N LEU A 17 -18.55 8.19 -9.39
CA LEU A 17 -17.48 7.62 -8.58
C LEU A 17 -17.38 6.09 -8.79
N HIS A 18 -18.51 5.41 -8.84
CA HIS A 18 -18.53 3.97 -9.11
C HIS A 18 -18.06 3.61 -10.53
N ARG A 19 -18.27 4.46 -11.54
CA ARG A 19 -17.66 4.27 -12.87
C ARG A 19 -16.15 4.41 -12.82
N LEU A 20 -15.63 5.40 -12.08
CA LEU A 20 -14.19 5.58 -11.89
C LEU A 20 -13.56 4.41 -11.14
N GLN A 21 -14.19 3.94 -10.05
CA GLN A 21 -13.75 2.75 -9.30
C GLN A 21 -13.69 1.53 -10.20
N ARG A 22 -14.74 1.25 -10.99
CA ARG A 22 -14.72 0.12 -11.94
C ARG A 22 -13.62 0.25 -12.99
N ARG A 23 -13.39 1.46 -13.51
CA ARG A 23 -12.30 1.71 -14.48
C ARG A 23 -10.94 1.45 -13.84
N HIS A 24 -10.73 1.96 -12.63
CA HIS A 24 -9.52 1.70 -11.83
C HIS A 24 -9.33 0.20 -11.63
N PHE A 25 -10.39 -0.49 -11.18
CA PHE A 25 -10.40 -1.93 -10.98
C PHE A 25 -9.96 -2.72 -12.23
N LEU A 26 -10.49 -2.37 -13.39
CA LEU A 26 -10.12 -3.04 -14.64
C LEU A 26 -8.67 -2.74 -15.07
N LEU A 27 -8.21 -1.49 -14.90
CA LEU A 27 -6.89 -1.05 -15.39
C LEU A 27 -5.73 -1.42 -14.46
N PHE A 28 -5.97 -1.51 -13.16
CA PHE A 28 -4.91 -1.66 -12.19
C PHE A 28 -5.02 -2.96 -11.40
N ASP A 29 -6.20 -3.57 -11.26
CA ASP A 29 -6.30 -4.87 -10.57
C ASP A 29 -6.39 -6.03 -11.57
N VAL A 30 -7.18 -5.88 -12.66
CA VAL A 30 -7.37 -6.95 -13.65
C VAL A 30 -6.27 -6.97 -14.72
N LEU A 31 -5.88 -5.81 -15.26
CA LEU A 31 -4.88 -5.73 -16.32
C LEU A 31 -3.51 -6.30 -15.90
N PRO A 32 -2.96 -6.06 -14.69
CA PRO A 32 -1.73 -6.71 -14.26
C PRO A 32 -1.82 -8.24 -14.18
N ILE A 33 -2.99 -8.80 -13.84
CA ILE A 33 -3.22 -10.26 -13.88
C ILE A 33 -3.10 -10.76 -15.33
N VAL A 34 -3.80 -10.12 -16.27
CA VAL A 34 -3.72 -10.46 -17.70
C VAL A 34 -2.30 -10.28 -18.23
N GLY A 35 -1.63 -9.20 -17.86
CA GLY A 35 -0.23 -8.92 -18.19
C GLY A 35 0.73 -9.97 -17.64
N THR A 36 0.45 -10.52 -16.46
CA THR A 36 1.24 -11.60 -15.86
C THR A 36 1.06 -12.90 -16.64
N VAL A 37 -0.17 -13.26 -17.02
CA VAL A 37 -0.43 -14.41 -17.92
C VAL A 37 0.29 -14.23 -19.26
N ALA A 38 0.22 -13.02 -19.84
CA ALA A 38 0.93 -12.69 -21.06
C ALA A 38 2.46 -12.80 -20.90
N ALA A 39 3.02 -12.37 -19.77
CA ALA A 39 4.44 -12.50 -19.47
C ALA A 39 4.90 -13.97 -19.46
N PHE A 40 4.12 -14.86 -18.84
CA PHE A 40 4.41 -16.30 -18.85
C PHE A 40 4.30 -16.90 -20.25
N GLY A 41 3.30 -16.52 -21.05
CA GLY A 41 3.20 -16.93 -22.45
C GLY A 41 4.37 -16.41 -23.30
N PHE A 42 4.84 -15.20 -23.02
CA PHE A 42 5.95 -14.56 -23.75
C PHE A 42 7.31 -15.23 -23.51
N LEU A 43 7.45 -16.06 -22.47
CA LEU A 43 8.68 -16.83 -22.20
C LEU A 43 9.10 -17.74 -23.35
N ALA A 44 8.16 -18.17 -24.20
CA ALA A 44 8.46 -18.95 -25.40
C ALA A 44 9.22 -18.15 -26.48
N VAL A 45 9.11 -16.82 -26.46
CA VAL A 45 9.75 -15.91 -27.41
C VAL A 45 10.99 -15.24 -26.80
N HIS A 46 10.88 -14.82 -25.53
CA HIS A 46 11.96 -14.19 -24.80
C HIS A 46 12.07 -14.81 -23.41
N PRO A 47 13.07 -15.68 -23.16
CA PRO A 47 13.26 -16.31 -21.86
C PRO A 47 13.47 -15.28 -20.75
N PHE A 48 13.09 -15.66 -19.52
CA PHE A 48 13.37 -14.86 -18.33
C PHE A 48 14.87 -14.89 -18.01
N GLY A 49 15.49 -13.72 -17.94
CA GLY A 49 16.91 -13.57 -17.64
C GLY A 49 17.17 -12.64 -16.47
N VAL A 50 18.45 -12.27 -16.34
CA VAL A 50 18.92 -11.35 -15.29
C VAL A 50 18.28 -9.97 -15.45
N THR A 51 18.10 -9.49 -16.67
CA THR A 51 17.48 -8.18 -16.95
C THR A 51 16.05 -8.13 -16.41
N GLU A 52 15.21 -9.13 -16.70
CA GLU A 52 13.83 -9.21 -16.23
C GLU A 52 13.77 -9.28 -14.71
N LEU A 53 14.64 -10.09 -14.09
CA LEU A 53 14.72 -10.20 -12.64
C LEU A 53 15.08 -8.86 -11.99
N VAL A 54 16.11 -8.18 -12.51
CA VAL A 54 16.55 -6.88 -12.01
C VAL A 54 15.45 -5.84 -12.18
N LEU A 55 14.80 -5.78 -13.35
CA LEU A 55 13.70 -4.84 -13.60
C LEU A 55 12.51 -5.09 -12.67
N LEU A 56 12.11 -6.35 -12.50
CA LEU A 56 11.04 -6.75 -11.58
C LEU A 56 11.37 -6.33 -10.15
N VAL A 57 12.52 -6.75 -9.62
CA VAL A 57 12.91 -6.51 -8.22
C VAL A 57 13.18 -5.04 -7.96
N ALA A 58 13.90 -4.34 -8.85
CA ALA A 58 14.20 -2.92 -8.66
C ALA A 58 12.93 -2.07 -8.68
N MET A 59 12.05 -2.30 -9.65
CA MET A 59 10.80 -1.54 -9.73
C MET A 59 9.83 -1.94 -8.61
N TRP A 60 9.78 -3.21 -8.19
CA TRP A 60 9.03 -3.65 -7.00
C TRP A 60 9.53 -2.94 -5.74
N LEU A 61 10.85 -2.88 -5.54
CA LEU A 61 11.45 -2.21 -4.38
C LEU A 61 11.15 -0.71 -4.39
N LEU A 62 11.37 -0.03 -5.52
CA LEU A 62 11.16 1.42 -5.63
C LEU A 62 9.69 1.80 -5.42
N THR A 63 8.76 1.12 -6.09
CA THR A 63 7.33 1.41 -5.99
C THR A 63 6.76 0.96 -4.64
N GLY A 64 7.20 -0.19 -4.13
CA GLY A 64 6.87 -0.67 -2.79
C GLY A 64 7.33 0.29 -1.70
N LEU A 65 8.57 0.81 -1.77
CA LEU A 65 9.06 1.84 -0.85
C LEU A 65 8.24 3.14 -0.95
N GLY A 66 7.80 3.51 -2.15
CA GLY A 66 6.87 4.62 -2.35
C GLY A 66 5.52 4.43 -1.62
N VAL A 67 5.00 3.21 -1.59
CA VAL A 67 3.78 2.87 -0.86
C VAL A 67 4.03 2.80 0.65
N THR A 68 4.96 1.97 1.13
CA THR A 68 5.21 1.80 2.58
C THR A 68 5.74 3.09 3.24
N VAL A 69 6.79 3.71 2.69
CA VAL A 69 7.43 4.87 3.32
C VAL A 69 6.65 6.15 3.00
N GLY A 70 6.19 6.28 1.76
CA GLY A 70 5.41 7.44 1.30
C GLY A 70 3.96 7.38 1.74
N TYR A 71 3.14 6.63 1.01
CA TYR A 71 1.67 6.61 1.20
C TYR A 71 1.28 6.25 2.63
N HIS A 72 1.93 5.24 3.19
CA HIS A 72 1.56 4.71 4.48
C HIS A 72 2.20 5.51 5.64
N ARG A 73 3.52 5.45 5.81
CA ARG A 73 4.20 6.03 6.99
C ARG A 73 4.23 7.56 6.98
N LEU A 74 4.61 8.18 5.85
CA LEU A 74 4.70 9.64 5.75
C LEU A 74 3.32 10.30 5.63
N PHE A 75 2.53 9.90 4.64
CA PHE A 75 1.30 10.62 4.30
C PHE A 75 0.11 10.21 5.17
N THR A 76 -0.10 8.92 5.41
CA THR A 76 -1.24 8.48 6.22
C THR A 76 -1.02 8.77 7.69
N HIS A 77 0.07 8.26 8.25
CA HIS A 77 0.30 8.26 9.69
C HIS A 77 1.21 9.37 10.21
N ARG A 78 1.92 10.06 9.30
CA ARG A 78 2.80 11.19 9.65
C ARG A 78 3.82 10.79 10.72
N THR A 79 4.44 9.63 10.55
CA THR A 79 5.34 9.02 11.53
C THR A 79 6.72 9.68 11.55
N PHE A 80 7.03 10.47 10.52
CA PHE A 80 8.20 11.33 10.40
C PHE A 80 7.88 12.54 9.50
N LYS A 81 8.80 13.52 9.47
CA LYS A 81 8.79 14.65 8.53
C LYS A 81 9.92 14.48 7.52
N ALA A 82 9.73 15.00 6.31
CA ALA A 82 10.75 14.95 5.27
C ALA A 82 10.75 16.22 4.41
N GLY A 83 11.88 16.48 3.76
CA GLY A 83 12.00 17.62 2.84
C GLY A 83 11.08 17.48 1.60
N PRO A 84 10.84 18.58 0.86
CA PRO A 84 9.95 18.58 -0.31
C PRO A 84 10.37 17.61 -1.42
N ALA A 85 11.68 17.42 -1.63
CA ALA A 85 12.22 16.50 -2.63
C ALA A 85 11.86 15.05 -2.31
N VAL A 86 12.13 14.61 -1.08
CA VAL A 86 11.81 13.26 -0.58
C VAL A 86 10.31 13.03 -0.60
N THR A 87 9.54 14.00 -0.12
CA THR A 87 8.07 13.94 -0.11
C THR A 87 7.52 13.77 -1.52
N THR A 88 8.02 14.55 -2.50
CA THR A 88 7.57 14.46 -3.89
C THR A 88 8.01 13.14 -4.53
N ALA A 89 9.24 12.70 -4.31
CA ALA A 89 9.76 11.45 -4.84
C ALA A 89 8.95 10.24 -4.34
N LEU A 90 8.68 10.16 -3.03
CA LEU A 90 7.86 9.09 -2.45
C LEU A 90 6.43 9.10 -2.98
N ALA A 91 5.83 10.29 -3.19
CA ALA A 91 4.51 10.39 -3.79
C ALA A 91 4.47 9.91 -5.25
N ILE A 92 5.52 10.19 -6.03
CA ILE A 92 5.65 9.73 -7.42
C ILE A 92 5.86 8.22 -7.46
N LEU A 93 6.80 7.68 -6.67
CA LEU A 93 7.07 6.25 -6.59
C LEU A 93 5.84 5.45 -6.13
N GLY A 94 5.10 5.96 -5.13
CA GLY A 94 3.84 5.35 -4.71
C GLY A 94 2.76 5.43 -5.80
N SER A 95 2.75 6.50 -6.62
CA SER A 95 1.82 6.59 -7.75
C SER A 95 2.14 5.55 -8.83
N MET A 96 3.42 5.30 -9.12
CA MET A 96 3.88 4.25 -10.05
C MET A 96 3.43 2.83 -9.63
N ALA A 97 3.05 2.63 -8.37
CA ALA A 97 2.57 1.35 -7.86
C ALA A 97 1.19 0.95 -8.40
N GLY A 98 0.35 1.90 -8.84
CA GLY A 98 -0.97 1.58 -9.39
C GLY A 98 -2.13 1.49 -8.39
N GLN A 99 -1.90 1.71 -7.09
CA GLN A 99 -2.92 1.51 -6.04
C GLN A 99 -3.89 2.69 -5.83
N GLY A 100 -3.99 3.59 -6.80
CA GLY A 100 -4.74 4.84 -6.68
C GLY A 100 -3.89 6.04 -6.26
N GLY A 101 -4.45 7.23 -6.43
CA GLY A 101 -3.76 8.48 -6.12
C GLY A 101 -3.49 8.65 -4.62
N VAL A 102 -2.37 9.27 -4.27
CA VAL A 102 -1.91 9.45 -2.87
C VAL A 102 -3.00 10.00 -1.93
N VAL A 103 -3.79 10.97 -2.38
CA VAL A 103 -4.85 11.58 -1.55
C VAL A 103 -5.99 10.59 -1.27
N SER A 104 -6.42 9.85 -2.29
CA SER A 104 -7.50 8.87 -2.16
C SER A 104 -7.06 7.63 -1.38
N TRP A 105 -5.83 7.17 -1.60
CA TRP A 105 -5.24 6.06 -0.86
C TRP A 105 -5.15 6.39 0.63
N VAL A 106 -4.64 7.58 0.97
CA VAL A 106 -4.56 8.04 2.36
C VAL A 106 -5.94 8.19 2.99
N ALA A 107 -6.93 8.69 2.25
CA ALA A 107 -8.29 8.82 2.75
C ALA A 107 -8.93 7.45 3.04
N LEU A 108 -8.72 6.49 2.15
CA LEU A 108 -9.17 5.10 2.32
C LEU A 108 -8.49 4.43 3.51
N HIS A 109 -7.16 4.55 3.62
CA HIS A 109 -6.40 3.91 4.69
C HIS A 109 -6.72 4.50 6.06
N ARG A 110 -6.91 5.82 6.16
CA ARG A 110 -7.37 6.46 7.42
C ARG A 110 -8.78 6.01 7.81
N ARG A 111 -9.67 5.80 6.83
CA ARG A 111 -11.00 5.22 7.08
C ARG A 111 -10.90 3.77 7.55
N HIS A 112 -10.04 2.97 6.92
CA HIS A 112 -9.77 1.61 7.38
C HIS A 112 -9.30 1.60 8.83
N HIS A 113 -8.33 2.43 9.23
CA HIS A 113 -7.93 2.53 10.63
C HIS A 113 -9.05 2.98 11.60
N GLU A 114 -9.96 3.84 11.16
CA GLU A 114 -11.12 4.27 11.97
C GLU A 114 -12.12 3.12 12.18
N CYS A 115 -12.39 2.36 11.12
CA CYS A 115 -13.45 1.36 11.07
C CYS A 115 -12.93 -0.08 11.11
N SER A 116 -11.63 -0.31 11.29
CA SER A 116 -10.96 -1.59 11.04
C SER A 116 -11.71 -2.77 11.66
N ASP A 117 -12.02 -3.77 10.84
CA ASP A 117 -12.79 -4.95 11.23
C ASP A 117 -14.19 -4.68 11.80
N ARG A 118 -14.80 -3.56 11.41
CA ARG A 118 -16.15 -3.13 11.79
C ARG A 118 -16.87 -2.54 10.59
N GLU A 119 -18.18 -2.36 10.74
CA GLU A 119 -19.01 -1.74 9.72
C GLU A 119 -18.42 -0.40 9.22
N GLY A 120 -18.32 -0.27 7.90
CA GLY A 120 -17.70 0.87 7.24
C GLY A 120 -16.23 0.68 6.84
N ASP A 121 -15.54 -0.37 7.30
CA ASP A 121 -14.24 -0.79 6.76
C ASP A 121 -14.43 -1.35 5.34
N PRO A 122 -13.86 -0.71 4.30
CA PRO A 122 -14.08 -1.11 2.92
C PRO A 122 -13.56 -2.50 2.58
N HIS A 123 -12.62 -3.05 3.35
CA HIS A 123 -11.94 -4.31 3.00
C HIS A 123 -11.68 -5.20 4.21
N SER A 124 -12.57 -5.21 5.21
CA SER A 124 -12.44 -6.16 6.31
C SER A 124 -12.77 -7.59 5.85
N PRO A 125 -11.93 -8.58 6.19
CA PRO A 125 -12.26 -9.99 5.97
C PRO A 125 -13.17 -10.57 7.07
N ASN A 126 -13.49 -9.80 8.12
CA ASN A 126 -14.16 -10.29 9.32
C ASN A 126 -15.68 -9.96 9.37
N LEU A 127 -16.24 -9.36 8.30
CA LEU A 127 -17.65 -8.94 8.24
C LEU A 127 -18.56 -9.92 7.47
N ASP A 128 -17.98 -10.93 6.83
CA ASP A 128 -18.68 -11.84 5.93
C ASP A 128 -19.26 -13.10 6.63
N GLY A 129 -19.50 -13.02 7.94
CA GLY A 129 -20.14 -14.07 8.74
C GLY A 129 -19.20 -15.16 9.26
N ASP A 130 -19.72 -16.01 10.13
CA ASP A 130 -18.95 -17.02 10.86
C ASP A 130 -18.74 -18.33 10.07
N GLY A 131 -17.85 -19.17 10.58
CA GLY A 131 -17.56 -20.50 10.03
C GLY A 131 -16.64 -20.49 8.80
N PHE A 132 -16.40 -21.67 8.23
CA PHE A 132 -15.44 -21.84 7.14
C PHE A 132 -15.84 -21.05 5.88
N VAL A 133 -17.11 -21.12 5.47
CA VAL A 133 -17.60 -20.43 4.28
C VAL A 133 -17.52 -18.90 4.43
N GLY A 134 -17.94 -18.37 5.59
CA GLY A 134 -17.85 -16.92 5.88
C GLY A 134 -16.41 -16.41 5.82
N ARG A 135 -15.46 -17.17 6.40
CA ARG A 135 -14.02 -16.86 6.32
C ARG A 135 -13.49 -16.82 4.89
N ILE A 136 -13.86 -17.78 4.05
CA ILE A 136 -13.42 -17.79 2.63
C ILE A 136 -14.03 -16.61 1.87
N ARG A 137 -15.31 -16.30 2.11
CA ARG A 137 -15.98 -15.13 1.52
C ARG A 137 -15.30 -13.83 1.94
N GLY A 138 -15.00 -13.67 3.22
CA GLY A 138 -14.28 -12.52 3.78
C GLY A 138 -12.88 -12.35 3.20
N LEU A 139 -12.12 -13.44 3.07
CA LEU A 139 -10.82 -13.41 2.41
C LEU A 139 -10.93 -12.97 0.95
N ALA A 140 -11.86 -13.54 0.18
CA ALA A 140 -12.06 -13.16 -1.22
C ALA A 140 -12.51 -11.68 -1.34
N HIS A 141 -13.38 -11.23 -0.43
CA HIS A 141 -13.83 -9.85 -0.38
C HIS A 141 -12.67 -8.89 -0.13
N SER A 142 -11.96 -9.07 0.99
CA SER A 142 -10.86 -8.22 1.43
C SER A 142 -9.64 -8.25 0.49
N HIS A 143 -9.36 -9.41 -0.11
CA HIS A 143 -8.20 -9.56 -0.98
C HIS A 143 -8.43 -8.95 -2.38
N PHE A 144 -9.67 -8.95 -2.89
CA PHE A 144 -9.88 -8.54 -4.29
C PHE A 144 -11.21 -7.85 -4.56
N LEU A 145 -12.34 -8.41 -4.10
CA LEU A 145 -13.65 -8.00 -4.60
C LEU A 145 -14.12 -6.62 -4.13
N TRP A 146 -13.63 -6.14 -2.99
CA TRP A 146 -14.01 -4.83 -2.45
C TRP A 146 -13.63 -3.65 -3.36
N MET A 147 -12.59 -3.81 -4.19
CA MET A 147 -12.08 -2.77 -5.08
C MET A 147 -13.04 -2.48 -6.25
N ARG A 148 -13.88 -3.46 -6.61
CA ARG A 148 -14.89 -3.30 -7.68
C ARG A 148 -15.91 -2.21 -7.34
N ARG A 149 -16.33 -2.13 -6.09
CA ARG A 149 -17.30 -1.14 -5.60
C ARG A 149 -17.28 -1.06 -4.08
N HIS A 150 -17.07 0.13 -3.55
CA HIS A 150 -17.20 0.46 -2.13
C HIS A 150 -17.64 1.93 -1.99
N ASP A 151 -18.09 2.30 -0.79
CA ASP A 151 -18.36 3.69 -0.47
C ASP A 151 -17.06 4.50 -0.43
N TYR A 152 -16.99 5.54 -1.25
CA TYR A 152 -15.74 6.27 -1.44
C TYR A 152 -15.49 7.22 -0.26
N PRO A 153 -14.31 7.15 0.40
CA PRO A 153 -14.00 8.02 1.54
C PRO A 153 -13.94 9.48 1.12
N ASN A 154 -14.56 10.37 1.90
CA ASN A 154 -14.51 11.80 1.63
C ASN A 154 -13.10 12.35 1.92
N ILE A 155 -12.36 12.69 0.87
CA ILE A 155 -10.98 13.21 0.96
C ILE A 155 -10.88 14.52 1.75
N VAL A 156 -11.92 15.35 1.77
CA VAL A 156 -11.94 16.61 2.56
C VAL A 156 -12.06 16.32 4.05
N HIS A 157 -12.72 15.21 4.41
CA HIS A 157 -12.81 14.74 5.78
C HIS A 157 -11.52 14.03 6.21
N TYR A 158 -11.07 13.04 5.43
CA TYR A 158 -9.98 12.15 5.84
C TYR A 158 -8.58 12.67 5.52
N ALA A 159 -8.38 13.48 4.48
CA ALA A 159 -7.06 13.93 4.02
C ALA A 159 -6.92 15.46 3.83
N PRO A 160 -7.50 16.32 4.70
CA PRO A 160 -7.46 17.78 4.52
C PRO A 160 -6.02 18.36 4.57
N ASP A 161 -5.12 17.72 5.31
CA ASP A 161 -3.71 18.06 5.38
C ASP A 161 -2.98 17.88 4.04
N LEU A 162 -3.26 16.79 3.31
CA LEU A 162 -2.68 16.56 1.99
C LEU A 162 -3.21 17.57 0.97
N LEU A 163 -4.49 17.94 1.07
CA LEU A 163 -5.09 18.94 0.18
C LEU A 163 -4.46 20.34 0.34
N ARG A 164 -3.89 20.64 1.52
CA ARG A 164 -3.14 21.88 1.77
C ARG A 164 -1.72 21.83 1.21
N ASN A 165 -1.17 20.64 0.94
CA ASN A 165 0.16 20.48 0.37
C ASN A 165 0.12 20.55 -1.17
N ARG A 166 0.49 21.70 -1.73
CA ARG A 166 0.47 21.96 -3.18
C ARG A 166 1.33 20.98 -3.99
N ALA A 167 2.46 20.53 -3.45
CA ALA A 167 3.34 19.59 -4.15
C ALA A 167 2.68 18.21 -4.27
N VAL A 168 2.12 17.71 -3.16
CA VAL A 168 1.39 16.42 -3.14
C VAL A 168 0.16 16.48 -4.06
N VAL A 169 -0.62 17.57 -4.02
CA VAL A 169 -1.78 17.73 -4.92
C VAL A 169 -1.36 17.74 -6.39
N ARG A 170 -0.21 18.35 -6.74
CA ARG A 170 0.29 18.36 -8.11
C ARG A 170 0.66 16.95 -8.59
N VAL A 171 1.28 16.14 -7.73
CA VAL A 171 1.56 14.73 -8.01
C VAL A 171 0.25 13.95 -8.17
N ALA A 172 -0.69 14.11 -7.23
CA ALA A 172 -1.98 13.43 -7.23
C ALA A 172 -2.81 13.70 -8.50
N ARG A 173 -2.79 14.94 -9.02
CA ARG A 173 -3.49 15.30 -10.27
C ARG A 173 -2.89 14.66 -11.52
N ARG A 174 -1.65 14.18 -11.45
CA ARG A 174 -0.93 13.52 -12.55
C ARG A 174 -0.73 12.03 -12.27
N TYR A 175 -1.59 11.45 -11.43
CA TYR A 175 -1.51 10.06 -11.02
C TYR A 175 -1.36 9.11 -12.22
N ASP A 176 -2.25 9.20 -13.21
CA ASP A 176 -2.20 8.35 -14.41
C ASP A 176 -0.89 8.50 -15.19
N THR A 177 -0.33 9.72 -15.23
CA THR A 177 0.98 9.98 -15.85
C THR A 177 2.09 9.22 -15.13
N TRP A 178 2.11 9.25 -13.80
CA TRP A 178 3.13 8.53 -13.03
C TRP A 178 3.00 7.02 -13.16
N VAL A 179 1.77 6.48 -13.23
CA VAL A 179 1.57 5.05 -13.51
C VAL A 179 2.15 4.68 -14.89
N VAL A 180 1.84 5.47 -15.92
CA VAL A 180 2.39 5.26 -17.27
C VAL A 180 3.92 5.31 -17.26
N VAL A 181 4.53 6.27 -16.54
CA VAL A 181 6.00 6.32 -16.38
C VAL A 181 6.51 5.05 -15.69
N GLY A 182 5.83 4.56 -14.66
CA GLY A 182 6.18 3.30 -13.98
C GLY A 182 6.15 2.07 -14.87
N LEU A 183 5.35 2.08 -15.94
CA LEU A 183 5.32 1.04 -16.98
C LEU A 183 6.37 1.26 -18.08
N LEU A 184 6.58 2.52 -18.49
CA LEU A 184 7.49 2.86 -19.57
C LEU A 184 8.97 2.77 -19.17
N VAL A 185 9.34 3.12 -17.94
CA VAL A 185 10.73 3.04 -17.47
C VAL A 185 11.34 1.65 -17.68
N PRO A 186 10.76 0.55 -17.15
CA PRO A 186 11.32 -0.78 -17.36
C PRO A 186 11.21 -1.23 -18.81
N ALA A 187 10.20 -0.79 -19.57
CA ALA A 187 10.10 -1.07 -21.01
C ALA A 187 11.26 -0.44 -21.80
N VAL A 188 11.54 0.85 -21.57
CA VAL A 188 12.65 1.54 -22.22
C VAL A 188 13.99 0.92 -21.83
N ILE A 189 14.21 0.63 -20.54
CA ILE A 189 15.45 0.00 -20.09
C ILE A 189 15.61 -1.39 -20.73
N GLY A 190 14.57 -2.23 -20.72
CA GLY A 190 14.60 -3.56 -21.34
C GLY A 190 14.94 -3.48 -22.83
N GLY A 191 14.32 -2.56 -23.57
CA GLY A 191 14.57 -2.37 -24.99
C GLY A 191 15.96 -1.80 -25.30
N LEU A 192 16.51 -0.95 -24.44
CA LEU A 192 17.87 -0.42 -24.60
C LEU A 192 18.93 -1.48 -24.27
N VAL A 193 18.72 -2.30 -23.24
CA VAL A 193 19.66 -3.37 -22.85
C VAL A 193 19.71 -4.45 -23.93
N SER A 194 18.57 -4.83 -24.51
CA SER A 194 18.51 -5.83 -25.58
C SER A 194 18.70 -5.26 -26.99
N LEU A 195 18.71 -3.93 -27.13
CA LEU A 195 18.61 -3.21 -28.41
C LEU A 195 17.45 -3.71 -29.29
N SER A 196 16.31 -4.04 -28.69
CA SER A 196 15.20 -4.66 -29.40
C SER A 196 13.82 -4.29 -28.83
N TRP A 197 12.80 -4.33 -29.70
CA TRP A 197 11.41 -4.22 -29.28
C TRP A 197 10.97 -5.40 -28.42
N THR A 198 11.55 -6.58 -28.61
CA THR A 198 11.25 -7.77 -27.80
C THR A 198 11.67 -7.57 -26.34
N GLY A 199 12.85 -7.00 -26.08
CA GLY A 199 13.27 -6.66 -24.72
C GLY A 199 12.47 -5.49 -24.15
N ALA A 200 11.98 -4.56 -24.98
CA ALA A 200 11.08 -3.51 -24.53
C ALA A 200 9.75 -4.07 -24.02
N VAL A 201 9.16 -5.02 -24.75
CA VAL A 201 7.98 -5.76 -24.32
C VAL A 201 8.28 -6.59 -23.07
N SER A 202 9.42 -7.30 -23.02
CA SER A 202 9.84 -8.05 -21.83
C SER A 202 9.93 -7.16 -20.58
N GLY A 203 10.56 -5.98 -20.70
CA GLY A 203 10.66 -5.00 -19.62
C GLY A 203 9.30 -4.44 -19.18
N LEU A 204 8.40 -4.14 -20.12
CA LEU A 204 7.02 -3.73 -19.82
C LEU A 204 6.25 -4.82 -19.06
N LEU A 205 6.41 -6.08 -19.46
CA LEU A 205 5.73 -7.21 -18.84
C LEU A 205 6.28 -7.46 -17.42
N TRP A 206 7.59 -7.67 -17.26
CA TRP A 206 8.19 -8.05 -15.98
C TRP A 206 8.35 -6.89 -14.99
N GLY A 207 8.97 -5.78 -15.41
CA GLY A 207 9.16 -4.60 -14.56
C GLY A 207 7.93 -3.72 -14.45
N GLY A 208 7.00 -3.82 -15.40
CA GLY A 208 5.72 -3.09 -15.41
C GLY A 208 4.59 -3.90 -14.79
N LEU A 209 3.96 -4.78 -15.56
CA LEU A 209 2.69 -5.45 -15.19
C LEU A 209 2.83 -6.55 -14.14
N VAL A 210 3.79 -7.47 -14.28
CA VAL A 210 4.05 -8.54 -13.29
C VAL A 210 4.44 -7.93 -11.94
N ARG A 211 5.25 -6.87 -11.95
CA ARG A 211 5.55 -6.11 -10.75
C ARG A 211 4.30 -5.55 -10.08
N MET A 212 3.40 -4.91 -10.84
CA MET A 212 2.13 -4.39 -10.26
C MET A 212 1.36 -5.52 -9.59
N PHE A 213 1.16 -6.61 -10.32
CA PHE A 213 0.49 -7.81 -9.83
C PHE A 213 1.12 -8.32 -8.51
N VAL A 214 2.45 -8.48 -8.46
CA VAL A 214 3.16 -8.96 -7.26
C VAL A 214 2.98 -8.00 -6.09
N LEU A 215 3.22 -6.70 -6.30
CA LEU A 215 3.15 -5.69 -5.24
C LEU A 215 1.71 -5.55 -4.70
N GLU A 216 0.72 -5.56 -5.57
CA GLU A 216 -0.69 -5.49 -5.21
C GLU A 216 -1.12 -6.69 -4.38
N HIS A 217 -0.79 -7.92 -4.79
CA HIS A 217 -1.14 -9.12 -4.02
C HIS A 217 -0.46 -9.16 -2.66
N ILE A 218 0.74 -8.60 -2.53
CA ILE A 218 1.40 -8.42 -1.22
C ILE A 218 0.58 -7.46 -0.34
N VAL A 219 0.17 -6.31 -0.87
CA VAL A 219 -0.66 -5.33 -0.12
C VAL A 219 -2.03 -5.90 0.22
N TRP A 220 -2.69 -6.57 -0.71
CA TRP A 220 -3.98 -7.20 -0.48
C TRP A 220 -3.88 -8.32 0.55
N ALA A 221 -2.78 -9.08 0.58
CA ALA A 221 -2.55 -10.10 1.59
C ALA A 221 -2.38 -9.52 3.00
N ILE A 222 -1.84 -8.31 3.14
CA ILE A 222 -1.79 -7.60 4.42
C ILE A 222 -3.21 -7.27 4.90
N ASN A 223 -4.05 -6.72 4.02
CA ASN A 223 -5.42 -6.37 4.36
C ASN A 223 -6.32 -7.61 4.61
N SER A 224 -6.03 -8.74 3.95
CA SER A 224 -6.83 -9.96 4.08
C SER A 224 -6.25 -10.94 5.12
N PHE A 225 -5.11 -11.56 4.83
CA PHE A 225 -4.56 -12.62 5.66
C PHE A 225 -4.10 -12.11 7.02
N LEU A 226 -3.50 -10.92 7.10
CA LEU A 226 -3.01 -10.40 8.37
C LEU A 226 -4.11 -9.81 9.27
N HIS A 227 -5.36 -9.75 8.82
CA HIS A 227 -6.53 -9.53 9.69
C HIS A 227 -7.16 -10.84 10.20
N MET A 228 -6.62 -12.00 9.82
CA MET A 228 -7.15 -13.32 10.17
C MET A 228 -6.12 -14.30 10.75
N PHE A 229 -4.87 -14.24 10.28
CA PHE A 229 -3.82 -15.22 10.58
C PHE A 229 -2.51 -14.54 11.00
N GLY A 230 -1.73 -15.21 11.85
CA GLY A 230 -0.46 -14.72 12.38
C GLY A 230 -0.47 -14.49 13.88
N THR A 231 0.60 -13.87 14.39
CA THR A 231 0.76 -13.61 15.83
C THR A 231 0.18 -12.25 16.22
N ARG A 232 -0.29 -12.11 17.46
CA ARG A 232 -0.87 -10.85 17.95
C ARG A 232 -0.26 -10.43 19.28
N PRO A 233 1.02 -9.99 19.29
CA PRO A 233 1.74 -9.68 20.52
C PRO A 233 1.30 -8.38 21.21
N TYR A 234 0.55 -7.50 20.53
CA TYR A 234 0.13 -6.21 21.07
C TYR A 234 -1.39 -6.04 21.06
N GLU A 235 -1.89 -5.31 22.05
CA GLU A 235 -3.30 -4.94 22.13
C GLU A 235 -3.66 -3.94 21.03
N SER A 236 -4.76 -4.24 20.33
CA SER A 236 -5.34 -3.40 19.29
C SER A 236 -6.87 -3.54 19.31
N ARG A 237 -7.60 -2.62 18.68
CA ARG A 237 -9.09 -2.61 18.69
C ARG A 237 -9.74 -3.58 17.71
N GLU A 238 -8.93 -4.22 16.88
CA GLU A 238 -9.28 -4.94 15.66
C GLU A 238 -8.46 -6.25 15.56
N ASN A 239 -8.51 -7.00 14.46
CA ASN A 239 -7.96 -8.35 14.35
C ASN A 239 -6.62 -8.47 13.59
N SER A 240 -5.85 -7.40 13.47
CA SER A 240 -4.52 -7.39 12.88
C SER A 240 -3.56 -8.35 13.59
N ARG A 241 -2.67 -8.94 12.80
CA ARG A 241 -1.73 -9.97 13.17
C ARG A 241 -0.42 -9.80 12.41
N ASN A 242 0.68 -10.27 12.96
CA ASN A 242 1.98 -10.24 12.32
C ASN A 242 2.23 -11.52 11.52
N GLY A 243 2.70 -11.34 10.29
CA GLY A 243 3.28 -12.38 9.44
C GLY A 243 4.75 -12.12 9.21
N GLY A 244 5.55 -12.05 10.28
CA GLY A 244 6.95 -11.57 10.26
C GLY A 244 7.89 -12.24 9.25
N VAL A 245 7.60 -13.48 8.84
CA VAL A 245 8.33 -14.19 7.76
C VAL A 245 8.26 -13.46 6.42
N PHE A 246 7.18 -12.72 6.17
CA PHE A 246 6.97 -11.94 4.95
C PHE A 246 7.52 -10.50 5.05
N ALA A 247 8.26 -10.16 6.11
CA ALA A 247 8.65 -8.77 6.35
C ALA A 247 9.58 -8.20 5.27
N LEU A 248 10.44 -9.01 4.64
CA LEU A 248 11.26 -8.55 3.51
C LEU A 248 10.41 -8.29 2.26
N ILE A 249 9.52 -9.23 1.94
CA ILE A 249 8.65 -9.16 0.75
C ILE A 249 7.57 -8.09 0.90
N SER A 250 7.17 -7.77 2.13
CA SER A 250 6.22 -6.69 2.42
C SER A 250 6.91 -5.38 2.77
N LEU A 251 8.25 -5.31 2.72
CA LEU A 251 9.03 -4.12 3.11
C LEU A 251 8.73 -3.63 4.54
N GLY A 252 8.37 -4.55 5.44
CA GLY A 252 8.08 -4.33 6.86
C GLY A 252 6.60 -4.29 7.20
N GLU A 253 5.72 -4.24 6.20
CA GLU A 253 4.27 -4.08 6.38
C GLU A 253 3.61 -5.32 7.01
N SER A 254 4.24 -6.49 6.95
CA SER A 254 3.72 -7.70 7.59
C SER A 254 3.83 -7.71 9.13
N TRP A 255 4.42 -6.69 9.74
CA TRP A 255 4.30 -6.40 11.17
C TRP A 255 3.00 -5.64 11.46
N HIS A 256 1.88 -6.17 10.95
CA HIS A 256 0.61 -5.46 10.88
C HIS A 256 -0.04 -5.22 12.25
N ASN A 257 0.08 -6.17 13.19
CA ASN A 257 -0.40 -5.95 14.56
C ASN A 257 0.42 -4.88 15.28
N ASN A 258 1.74 -4.86 15.07
CA ASN A 258 2.59 -3.82 15.66
C ASN A 258 2.18 -2.46 15.11
N HIS A 259 1.97 -2.37 13.79
CA HIS A 259 1.51 -1.15 13.13
C HIS A 259 0.16 -0.67 13.68
N HIS A 260 -0.86 -1.54 13.76
CA HIS A 260 -2.16 -1.16 14.33
C HIS A 260 -2.11 -0.81 15.82
N ALA A 261 -1.17 -1.39 16.58
CA ALA A 261 -0.91 -1.03 17.97
C ALA A 261 -0.14 0.30 18.12
N PHE A 262 0.69 0.69 17.14
CA PHE A 262 1.50 1.90 17.17
C PHE A 262 1.48 2.61 15.80
N PRO A 263 0.32 3.12 15.35
CA PRO A 263 0.18 3.67 14.00
C PRO A 263 1.05 4.91 13.78
N ASP A 264 1.40 5.63 14.84
CA ASP A 264 2.30 6.78 14.81
C ASP A 264 3.79 6.41 14.65
N SER A 265 4.15 5.12 14.75
CA SER A 265 5.54 4.66 14.67
C SER A 265 6.06 4.55 13.25
N PRO A 266 7.27 5.08 12.92
CA PRO A 266 7.91 4.82 11.63
C PRO A 266 8.51 3.41 11.54
N SER A 267 8.65 2.70 12.67
CA SER A 267 9.09 1.31 12.74
C SER A 267 7.91 0.40 13.03
N PHE A 268 7.62 -0.52 12.12
CA PHE A 268 6.62 -1.56 12.33
C PHE A 268 7.24 -2.77 13.01
N GLY A 269 8.53 -3.03 12.76
CA GLY A 269 9.27 -4.09 13.48
C GLY A 269 9.30 -3.86 15.01
N LEU A 270 9.44 -2.61 15.44
CA LEU A 270 9.67 -2.13 16.83
C LEU A 270 11.00 -2.59 17.43
N ASP A 271 11.36 -3.86 17.27
CA ASP A 271 12.64 -4.40 17.72
C ASP A 271 13.71 -4.29 16.61
N TRP A 272 14.97 -4.00 16.99
CA TRP A 272 16.06 -3.72 16.05
C TRP A 272 16.42 -4.90 15.12
N TYR A 273 16.19 -6.14 15.58
CA TYR A 273 16.53 -7.36 14.83
C TYR A 273 15.42 -7.78 13.84
N ARG A 274 14.24 -7.16 13.92
CA ARG A 274 13.14 -7.45 13.00
C ARG A 274 13.36 -6.71 11.69
N LEU A 275 13.17 -7.44 10.60
CA LEU A 275 13.36 -6.92 9.25
C LEU A 275 12.26 -5.88 8.97
N ASP A 276 12.66 -4.66 8.65
CA ASP A 276 11.76 -3.57 8.31
C ASP A 276 12.43 -2.64 7.28
N PRO A 277 12.50 -3.08 6.00
CA PRO A 277 13.13 -2.29 4.94
C PRO A 277 12.61 -0.86 4.81
N GLY A 278 11.30 -0.64 5.01
CA GLY A 278 10.71 0.70 5.03
C GLY A 278 11.34 1.57 6.12
N PHE A 279 11.56 1.03 7.32
CA PHE A 279 12.15 1.79 8.42
C PHE A 279 13.64 2.02 8.20
N TRP A 280 14.35 1.06 7.59
CA TRP A 280 15.75 1.23 7.24
C TRP A 280 15.94 2.39 6.25
N LEU A 281 15.06 2.54 5.26
CA LEU A 281 15.08 3.71 4.37
C LEU A 281 14.85 5.00 5.16
N ILE A 282 13.86 5.05 6.05
CA ILE A 282 13.58 6.23 6.88
C ILE A 282 14.78 6.61 7.73
N ARG A 283 15.48 5.62 8.33
CA ARG A 283 16.71 5.85 9.11
C ARG A 283 17.84 6.38 8.24
N GLY A 284 18.02 5.85 7.04
CA GLY A 284 19.01 6.35 6.08
C GLY A 284 18.73 7.80 5.70
N LEU A 285 17.48 8.13 5.38
CA LEU A 285 17.06 9.51 5.11
C LEU A 285 17.30 10.44 6.31
N ALA A 286 17.05 9.96 7.53
CA ALA A 286 17.29 10.74 8.74
C ALA A 286 18.79 10.97 8.98
N ALA A 287 19.63 9.97 8.75
CA ALA A 287 21.08 10.09 8.85
C ALA A 287 21.65 11.11 7.83
N CYS A 288 21.02 11.24 6.65
CA CYS A 288 21.36 12.25 5.66
C CYS A 288 20.72 13.63 5.91
N GLY A 289 19.97 13.82 7.01
CA GLY A 289 19.26 15.08 7.28
C GLY A 289 18.05 15.34 6.37
N LEU A 290 17.59 14.34 5.62
CA LEU A 290 16.47 14.42 4.68
C LEU A 290 15.11 14.08 5.32
N ALA A 291 15.15 13.42 6.48
CA ALA A 291 14.01 13.13 7.35
C ALA A 291 14.31 13.49 8.80
N TRP A 292 13.28 13.84 9.58
CA TRP A 292 13.41 14.21 10.99
C TRP A 292 12.11 13.94 11.75
N ASP A 293 12.12 14.16 13.07
CA ASP A 293 10.94 13.99 13.94
C ASP A 293 10.33 12.57 13.85
N LEU A 294 11.21 11.55 13.91
CA LEU A 294 10.84 10.14 13.87
C LEU A 294 10.15 9.74 15.18
N LYS A 295 8.88 9.37 15.10
CA LYS A 295 8.03 9.06 16.26
C LYS A 295 8.18 7.61 16.75
N VAL A 296 9.41 7.16 17.00
CA VAL A 296 9.66 5.81 17.50
C VAL A 296 9.10 5.68 18.93
N PRO A 297 8.25 4.68 19.23
CA PRO A 297 7.68 4.51 20.56
C PRO A 297 8.77 4.12 21.58
N THR A 298 8.64 4.61 22.81
CA THR A 298 9.58 4.27 23.89
C THR A 298 9.38 2.83 24.36
N PRO A 299 10.39 2.19 24.98
CA PRO A 299 10.26 0.84 25.54
C PRO A 299 9.07 0.69 26.50
N GLU A 300 8.78 1.72 27.30
CA GLU A 300 7.66 1.74 28.25
C GLU A 300 6.32 1.75 27.50
N ARG A 301 6.19 2.57 26.45
CA ARG A 301 5.00 2.58 25.58
C ARG A 301 4.80 1.22 24.89
N ILE A 302 5.88 0.58 24.45
CA ILE A 302 5.84 -0.75 23.83
C ILE A 302 5.37 -1.78 24.86
N ALA A 303 5.99 -1.80 26.04
CA ALA A 303 5.65 -2.74 27.11
C ALA A 303 4.19 -2.59 27.57
N ALA A 304 3.70 -1.37 27.72
CA ALA A 304 2.33 -1.09 28.18
C ALA A 304 1.23 -1.63 27.26
N ARG A 305 1.52 -1.89 25.98
CA ARG A 305 0.55 -2.49 25.03
C ARG A 305 0.83 -3.96 24.71
N ARG A 306 1.85 -4.58 25.31
CA ARG A 306 2.11 -6.01 25.09
C ARG A 306 0.94 -6.80 25.67
N ARG A 307 0.41 -7.73 24.88
CA ARG A 307 -0.56 -8.69 25.38
C ARG A 307 0.11 -9.60 26.38
N THR A 308 -0.43 -9.63 27.59
CA THR A 308 -0.11 -10.70 28.53
C THR A 308 -0.72 -11.99 27.98
N PRO A 309 0.03 -13.09 27.88
CA PRO A 309 -0.57 -14.39 27.60
C PRO A 309 -1.68 -14.64 28.62
N ALA A 310 -2.85 -15.12 28.18
CA ALA A 310 -3.81 -15.65 29.14
C ALA A 310 -3.11 -16.79 29.91
N PRO A 311 -3.25 -16.86 31.25
CA PRO A 311 -2.77 -18.02 31.98
C PRO A 311 -3.41 -19.27 31.36
N VAL A 312 -2.55 -20.25 31.03
CA VAL A 312 -2.95 -21.54 30.45
C VAL A 312 -3.79 -22.32 31.46
#